data_AF-A0A350G0Y5-F1
#
_entry.id   AF-A0A350G0Y5-F1
#
_cell.length_a   1.000
_cell.length_b   1.000
_cell.length_c   1.000
_cell.angle_alpha   90.00
_cell.angle_beta   90.00
_cell.angle_gamma   90.00
#
_symmetry.space_group_name_H-M   'P 1'
#
loop_
_entity.id
_entity.type
_entity.pdbx_description
1 polymer ?
#
loop_
_entity_poly.entity_id
_entity_poly.type
_entity_poly.pdbx_seq_one_letter_code
_entity_poly.pdbx_strand_id
1 'polypeptide(L)'
;MAYQDNLIRIIKDSNYWPSFERPDFLIELNVLADDALSKNTIEGYLAALLIYHQICEEMVRLLLDDAHFFIQLSVFPSEITFPKKNKAMFGQVLDELKSTVSFDGKDDFVKKCDEINALRIEIVHKLTRQSTLESIKLQLEKIQILFNEIYQLFDVAHDTWRVAFKDLRKDIDWDEYLTEK
;
A
#
# COMPACT_ATOMS: atom_id res chain seq x y z
N MET A 1 24.81 10.01 -8.70
CA MET A 1 24.14 9.70 -9.97
C MET A 1 23.17 10.83 -10.21
N ALA A 2 23.14 11.44 -11.39
CA ALA A 2 22.19 12.51 -11.67
C ALA A 2 20.76 11.96 -11.55
N TYR A 3 19.79 12.78 -11.13
CA TYR A 3 18.39 12.39 -10.96
C TYR A 3 17.85 11.64 -12.19
N GLN A 4 18.16 12.17 -13.38
CA GLN A 4 17.76 11.63 -14.69
C GLN A 4 18.33 10.22 -14.94
N ASP A 5 19.65 10.03 -14.77
CA ASP A 5 20.30 8.71 -14.91
C ASP A 5 19.63 7.65 -14.02
N ASN A 6 19.28 8.02 -12.78
CA ASN A 6 18.65 7.10 -11.86
C ASN A 6 17.22 6.75 -12.28
N LEU A 7 16.43 7.74 -12.73
CA LEU A 7 15.07 7.49 -13.21
C LEU A 7 15.07 6.63 -14.48
N ILE A 8 15.98 6.89 -15.41
CA ILE A 8 16.17 6.08 -16.64
C ILE A 8 16.54 4.64 -16.27
N ARG A 9 17.45 4.45 -15.31
CA ARG A 9 17.81 3.11 -14.82
C ARG A 9 16.60 2.36 -14.26
N ILE A 10 15.77 3.03 -13.47
CA ILE A 10 14.58 2.44 -12.85
C ILE A 10 13.53 2.08 -13.91
N ILE A 11 13.18 2.99 -14.81
CA ILE A 11 12.11 2.73 -15.81
C ILE A 11 12.51 1.62 -16.79
N LYS A 12 13.80 1.47 -17.10
CA LYS A 12 14.30 0.43 -18.03
C LYS A 12 14.31 -0.98 -17.48
N ASP A 13 14.31 -1.17 -16.17
CA ASP A 13 14.31 -2.50 -15.54
C ASP A 13 13.19 -2.60 -14.51
N SER A 14 12.18 -3.41 -14.85
CA SER A 14 10.97 -3.57 -14.04
C SER A 14 11.24 -4.15 -12.65
N ASN A 15 12.41 -4.75 -12.42
CA ASN A 15 12.80 -5.22 -11.09
C ASN A 15 13.06 -4.06 -10.11
N TYR A 16 13.24 -2.83 -10.61
CA TYR A 16 13.41 -1.63 -9.79
C TYR A 16 12.14 -0.78 -9.69
N TRP A 17 11.04 -1.18 -10.35
CA TRP A 17 9.77 -0.49 -10.19
C TRP A 17 9.28 -0.62 -8.74
N PRO A 18 8.42 0.30 -8.27
CA PRO A 18 7.83 0.17 -6.95
C PRO A 18 7.25 -1.22 -6.77
N SER A 19 7.67 -1.87 -5.68
CA SER A 19 7.29 -3.22 -5.31
C SER A 19 7.50 -3.40 -3.83
N PHE A 20 6.90 -4.43 -3.24
CA PHE A 20 7.16 -4.77 -1.85
C PHE A 20 8.63 -5.17 -1.66
N GLU A 21 9.27 -4.65 -0.61
CA GLU A 21 10.65 -5.05 -0.26
C GLU A 21 10.75 -6.55 0.02
N ARG A 22 9.69 -7.15 0.56
CA ARG A 22 9.58 -8.59 0.83
C ARG A 22 8.19 -9.12 0.45
N PRO A 23 7.95 -9.48 -0.83
CA PRO A 23 6.66 -9.99 -1.26
C PRO A 23 6.23 -11.27 -0.51
N ASP A 24 7.18 -12.18 -0.30
CA ASP A 24 6.94 -13.44 0.43
C ASP A 24 6.48 -13.17 1.88
N PHE A 25 6.97 -12.10 2.49
CA PHE A 25 6.60 -11.73 3.86
C PHE A 25 5.12 -11.34 3.98
N LEU A 26 4.52 -10.76 2.93
CA LEU A 26 3.08 -10.45 2.96
C LEU A 26 2.22 -11.71 2.85
N ILE A 27 2.68 -12.71 2.08
CA ILE A 27 2.02 -14.01 2.00
C ILE A 27 2.12 -14.71 3.36
N GLU A 28 3.31 -14.72 3.97
CA GLU A 28 3.52 -15.26 5.32
C GLU A 28 2.63 -14.57 6.36
N LEU A 29 2.53 -13.24 6.31
CA LEU A 29 1.66 -12.48 7.21
C LEU A 29 0.18 -12.84 7.01
N ASN A 30 -0.28 -12.96 5.77
CA ASN A 30 -1.67 -13.31 5.51
C ASN A 30 -2.01 -14.71 6.07
N VAL A 31 -1.13 -15.70 5.84
CA VAL A 31 -1.26 -17.04 6.44
C VAL A 31 -1.26 -16.97 7.97
N LEU A 32 -0.37 -16.18 8.56
CA LEU A 32 -0.29 -16.00 10.00
C LEU A 32 -1.56 -15.38 10.59
N ALA A 33 -2.19 -14.45 9.86
CA ALA A 33 -3.47 -13.84 10.26
C ALA A 33 -4.60 -14.88 10.27
N ASP A 34 -4.68 -15.72 9.23
CA ASP A 34 -5.67 -16.79 9.13
C ASP A 34 -5.46 -17.87 10.21
N ASP A 35 -4.20 -18.23 10.48
CA ASP A 35 -3.84 -19.14 11.57
C ASP A 35 -4.21 -18.55 12.93
N ALA A 36 -4.00 -17.24 13.14
CA ALA A 36 -4.38 -16.56 14.36
C ALA A 36 -5.90 -16.51 14.56
N LEU A 37 -6.66 -16.28 13.48
CA LEU A 37 -8.12 -16.35 13.48
C LEU A 37 -8.63 -17.73 13.90
N SER A 38 -8.00 -18.80 13.39
CA SER A 38 -8.43 -20.19 13.63
C SER A 38 -8.39 -20.58 15.12
N LYS A 39 -7.56 -19.90 15.93
CA LYS A 39 -7.43 -20.14 17.38
C LYS A 39 -8.70 -19.78 18.17
N ASN A 40 -9.58 -18.93 17.63
CA ASN A 40 -10.82 -18.50 18.28
C ASN A 40 -10.61 -17.93 19.70
N THR A 41 -9.51 -17.21 19.92
CA THR A 41 -9.24 -16.50 21.18
C THR A 41 -9.17 -14.99 20.95
N ILE A 42 -9.29 -14.20 22.01
CA ILE A 42 -9.13 -12.74 21.93
C ILE A 42 -7.75 -12.40 21.38
N GLU A 43 -6.71 -13.07 21.85
CA GLU A 43 -5.32 -12.86 21.40
C GLU A 43 -5.16 -13.18 19.92
N GLY A 44 -5.73 -14.29 19.45
CA GLY A 44 -5.72 -14.66 18.03
C GLY A 44 -6.41 -13.61 17.15
N TYR A 45 -7.56 -13.12 17.61
CA TYR A 45 -8.32 -12.07 16.94
C TYR A 45 -7.58 -10.74 16.88
N LEU A 46 -6.92 -10.33 17.97
CA LEU A 46 -6.12 -9.11 17.99
C LEU A 46 -4.85 -9.23 17.15
N ALA A 47 -4.21 -10.41 17.14
CA ALA A 47 -3.07 -10.66 16.27
C ALA A 47 -3.47 -10.54 14.79
N ALA A 48 -4.57 -11.18 14.38
CA ALA A 48 -5.08 -11.07 13.01
C ALA A 48 -5.40 -9.62 12.62
N LEU A 49 -6.09 -8.86 13.48
CA LEU A 49 -6.37 -7.44 13.28
C LEU A 49 -5.08 -6.63 13.03
N LEU A 50 -4.06 -6.82 13.88
CA LEU A 50 -2.79 -6.10 13.75
C LEU A 50 -2.08 -6.46 12.44
N ILE A 51 -2.13 -7.73 12.03
CA ILE A 51 -1.52 -8.17 10.78
C ILE A 51 -2.25 -7.58 9.57
N TYR A 52 -3.59 -7.67 9.51
CA TYR A 52 -4.35 -7.06 8.41
C TYR A 52 -4.09 -5.56 8.30
N HIS A 53 -4.04 -4.86 9.44
CA HIS A 53 -3.71 -3.43 9.46
C HIS A 53 -2.30 -3.15 8.93
N GLN A 54 -1.30 -3.96 9.30
CA GLN A 54 0.07 -3.83 8.78
C GLN A 54 0.12 -4.05 7.26
N ILE A 55 -0.56 -5.08 6.74
CA ILE A 55 -0.57 -5.35 5.30
C ILE A 55 -1.24 -4.18 4.55
N CYS A 56 -2.35 -3.64 5.07
CA CYS A 56 -2.95 -2.43 4.50
C CYS A 56 -1.99 -1.23 4.50
N GLU A 57 -1.18 -1.05 5.55
CA GLU A 57 -0.17 0.01 5.59
C GLU A 57 0.87 -0.15 4.47
N GLU A 58 1.38 -1.37 4.25
CA GLU A 58 2.33 -1.63 3.17
C GLU A 58 1.71 -1.39 1.79
N MET A 59 0.44 -1.78 1.59
CA MET A 59 -0.29 -1.50 0.33
C MET A 59 -0.43 0.01 0.08
N VAL A 60 -0.80 0.80 1.09
CA VAL A 60 -0.93 2.26 0.98
C VAL A 60 0.42 2.90 0.63
N ARG A 61 1.51 2.45 1.28
CA ARG A 61 2.87 2.92 0.99
C ARG A 61 3.28 2.61 -0.45
N LEU A 62 3.00 1.40 -0.93
CA LEU A 62 3.34 1.01 -2.28
C LEU A 62 2.55 1.79 -3.33
N LEU A 63 1.24 1.99 -3.15
CA LEU A 63 0.46 2.83 -4.08
C LEU A 63 0.91 4.30 -4.06
N LEU A 64 1.41 4.78 -2.92
CA LEU A 64 2.00 6.11 -2.84
C LEU A 64 3.32 6.18 -3.63
N ASP A 65 4.17 5.17 -3.52
CA ASP A 65 5.40 5.07 -4.31
C ASP A 65 5.10 4.92 -5.81
N ASP A 66 4.07 4.16 -6.19
CA ASP A 66 3.58 4.08 -7.57
C ASP A 66 3.17 5.46 -8.11
N ALA A 67 2.35 6.19 -7.34
CA ALA A 67 1.89 7.53 -7.73
C ALA A 67 3.04 8.51 -7.85
N HIS A 68 3.99 8.50 -6.92
CA HIS A 68 5.19 9.34 -6.98
C HIS A 68 6.05 9.00 -8.20
N PHE A 69 6.29 7.72 -8.45
CA PHE A 69 7.07 7.28 -9.60
C PHE A 69 6.39 7.68 -10.91
N PHE A 70 5.07 7.50 -11.03
CA PHE A 70 4.31 7.96 -12.19
C PHE A 70 4.46 9.46 -12.44
N ILE A 71 4.34 10.29 -11.40
CA ILE A 71 4.49 11.74 -11.52
C ILE A 71 5.90 12.09 -11.99
N GLN A 72 6.94 11.42 -11.46
CA GLN A 72 8.33 11.63 -11.90
C GLN A 72 8.50 11.31 -13.38
N LEU A 73 7.95 10.19 -13.86
CA LEU A 73 7.99 9.83 -15.28
C LEU A 73 7.23 10.85 -16.14
N SER A 74 6.09 11.36 -15.64
CA SER A 74 5.21 12.26 -16.39
C SER A 74 5.78 13.66 -16.59
N VAL A 75 6.66 14.12 -15.68
CA VAL A 75 7.28 15.46 -15.77
C VAL A 75 8.70 15.42 -16.32
N PHE A 76 9.23 14.21 -16.60
CA PHE A 76 10.55 14.03 -17.20
C PHE A 76 10.68 14.84 -18.51
N PRO A 77 11.80 15.55 -18.76
CA PRO A 77 13.09 15.48 -18.06
C PRO A 77 13.23 16.39 -16.83
N SER A 78 12.16 17.09 -16.42
CA SER A 78 12.20 17.96 -15.23
C SER A 78 12.34 17.14 -13.95
N GLU A 79 13.01 17.71 -12.95
CA GLU A 79 13.20 17.06 -11.66
C GLU A 79 12.06 17.38 -10.69
N ILE A 80 11.51 16.34 -10.08
CA ILE A 80 10.62 16.44 -8.93
C ILE A 80 11.04 15.44 -7.85
N THR A 81 11.03 15.89 -6.60
CA THR A 81 11.38 15.08 -5.43
C THR A 81 10.25 15.07 -4.42
N PHE A 82 10.00 13.89 -3.85
CA PHE A 82 9.02 13.70 -2.79
C PHE A 82 9.77 13.36 -1.49
N PRO A 83 9.55 14.11 -0.40
CA PRO A 83 10.27 13.87 0.84
C PRO A 83 9.86 12.55 1.49
N LYS A 84 10.80 11.61 1.63
CA LYS A 84 10.55 10.35 2.34
C LYS A 84 10.35 10.58 3.84
N LYS A 85 9.18 10.18 4.36
CA LYS A 85 8.88 10.21 5.80
C LYS A 85 8.99 8.81 6.40
N ASN A 86 10.21 8.42 6.79
CA ASN A 86 10.51 7.09 7.36
C ASN A 86 9.77 6.74 8.67
N LYS A 87 9.01 7.68 9.25
CA LYS A 87 8.24 7.50 10.50
C LYS A 87 6.79 7.98 10.38
N ALA A 88 6.29 8.14 9.16
CA ALA A 88 4.89 8.53 8.96
C ALA A 88 3.97 7.41 9.46
N MET A 89 2.98 7.78 10.29
CA MET A 89 1.93 6.86 10.74
C MET A 89 0.98 6.54 9.59
N PHE A 90 0.29 5.40 9.65
CA PHE A 90 -0.70 4.94 8.66
C PHE A 90 -1.58 6.07 8.09
N GLY A 91 -2.27 6.82 8.96
CA GLY A 91 -3.15 7.92 8.53
C GLY A 91 -2.42 9.04 7.79
N GLN A 92 -1.17 9.33 8.15
CA GLN A 92 -0.37 10.34 7.45
C GLN A 92 0.05 9.88 6.05
N VAL A 93 0.37 8.59 5.89
CA VAL A 93 0.67 8.00 4.57
C VAL A 93 -0.60 7.98 3.72
N LEU A 94 -1.73 7.63 4.31
CA LEU A 94 -3.03 7.61 3.62
C LEU A 94 -3.45 9.01 3.17
N ASP A 95 -3.26 10.04 3.99
CA ASP A 95 -3.55 11.44 3.62
C ASP A 95 -2.61 11.96 2.52
N GLU A 96 -1.36 11.49 2.50
CA GLU A 96 -0.43 11.77 1.41
C GLU A 96 -0.92 11.12 0.12
N LEU A 97 -1.32 9.83 0.16
CA LEU A 97 -1.93 9.14 -0.97
C LEU A 97 -3.18 9.86 -1.47
N LYS A 98 -4.08 10.34 -0.59
CA LYS A 98 -5.26 11.14 -0.98
C LYS A 98 -4.86 12.36 -1.82
N SER A 99 -3.73 12.98 -1.50
CA SER A 99 -3.24 14.21 -2.11
C SER A 99 -2.48 14.01 -3.43
N THR A 100 -2.20 12.77 -3.84
CA THR A 100 -1.56 12.46 -5.13
C THR A 100 -2.55 12.43 -6.29
N VAL A 101 -2.05 12.10 -7.48
CA VAL A 101 -2.87 11.87 -8.69
C VAL A 101 -4.01 10.87 -8.43
N SER A 102 -5.16 11.11 -9.07
CA SER A 102 -6.29 10.19 -9.03
C SER A 102 -6.02 8.95 -9.88
N PHE A 103 -6.47 7.79 -9.41
CA PHE A 103 -6.43 6.52 -10.13
C PHE A 103 -7.73 5.76 -9.85
N ASP A 104 -8.03 4.76 -10.68
CA ASP A 104 -9.25 3.99 -10.55
C ASP A 104 -9.32 3.26 -9.20
N GLY A 105 -10.48 3.29 -8.56
CA GLY A 105 -10.68 2.72 -7.23
C GLY A 105 -10.01 3.44 -6.05
N LYS A 106 -9.30 4.57 -6.27
CA LYS A 106 -8.59 5.31 -5.20
C LYS A 106 -9.49 5.68 -4.01
N ASP A 107 -10.62 6.31 -4.29
CA ASP A 107 -11.51 6.82 -3.24
C ASP A 107 -12.11 5.68 -2.40
N ASP A 108 -12.47 4.57 -3.06
CA ASP A 108 -12.99 3.37 -2.39
C ASP A 108 -11.90 2.68 -1.55
N PHE A 109 -10.69 2.56 -2.09
CA PHE A 109 -9.53 2.01 -1.37
C PHE A 109 -9.25 2.83 -0.11
N VAL A 110 -9.14 4.14 -0.26
CA VAL A 110 -8.90 5.07 0.84
C VAL A 110 -9.99 4.97 1.91
N LYS A 111 -11.26 4.99 1.50
CA LYS A 111 -12.40 4.91 2.42
C LYS A 111 -12.36 3.62 3.26
N LYS A 112 -12.05 2.48 2.63
CA LYS A 112 -11.96 1.19 3.33
C LYS A 112 -10.75 1.13 4.27
N CYS A 113 -9.62 1.72 3.89
CA CYS A 113 -8.46 1.88 4.76
C CYS A 113 -8.79 2.71 6.01
N ASP A 114 -9.51 3.83 5.84
CA ASP A 114 -10.01 4.64 6.96
C ASP A 114 -10.98 3.84 7.85
N GLU A 115 -11.85 3.01 7.26
CA GLU A 115 -12.79 2.14 8.00
C GLU A 115 -12.08 1.06 8.82
N ILE A 116 -11.07 0.37 8.27
CA ILE A 116 -10.25 -0.59 9.02
C ILE A 116 -9.55 0.08 10.20
N ASN A 117 -9.00 1.28 10.00
CA ASN A 117 -8.32 2.00 11.07
C ASN A 117 -9.29 2.42 12.19
N ALA A 118 -10.50 2.86 11.82
CA ALA A 118 -11.55 3.18 12.79
C ALA A 118 -11.99 1.94 13.59
N LEU A 119 -12.20 0.79 12.93
CA LEU A 119 -12.56 -0.47 13.59
C LEU A 119 -11.44 -0.97 14.52
N ARG A 120 -10.17 -0.82 14.12
CA ARG A 120 -9.02 -1.14 14.98
C ARG A 120 -9.06 -0.34 16.27
N ILE A 121 -9.27 0.98 16.18
CA ILE A 121 -9.36 1.88 17.34
C ILE A 121 -10.55 1.49 18.22
N GLU A 122 -11.70 1.22 17.62
CA GLU A 122 -12.92 0.82 18.33
C GLU A 122 -12.71 -0.48 19.13
N ILE A 123 -12.11 -1.51 18.51
CA ILE A 123 -11.81 -2.79 19.17
C ILE A 123 -10.90 -2.57 20.39
N VAL A 124 -9.81 -1.80 20.21
CA VAL A 124 -8.86 -1.53 21.31
C VAL A 124 -9.55 -0.82 22.47
N HIS A 125 -10.41 0.17 22.20
CA HIS A 125 -11.18 0.83 23.25
C HIS A 125 -12.19 -0.11 23.91
N LYS A 126 -12.85 -0.97 23.16
CA LYS A 126 -13.83 -1.93 23.71
C LYS A 126 -13.16 -2.97 24.62
N LEU A 127 -11.94 -3.41 24.33
CA LEU A 127 -11.19 -4.30 25.23
C LEU A 127 -11.08 -3.74 26.66
N THR A 128 -10.89 -2.42 26.80
CA THR A 128 -10.82 -1.75 28.11
C THR A 128 -12.14 -1.74 28.88
N ARG A 129 -13.26 -2.09 28.25
CA ARG A 129 -14.63 -2.02 28.80
C ARG A 129 -15.29 -3.40 28.97
N GLN A 130 -14.50 -4.48 29.14
CA GLN A 130 -14.99 -5.86 29.32
C GLN A 130 -15.83 -6.38 28.14
N SER A 131 -15.25 -6.36 26.93
CA SER A 131 -15.88 -6.93 25.74
C SER A 131 -16.05 -8.45 25.84
N THR A 132 -17.14 -8.98 25.29
CA THR A 132 -17.29 -10.43 25.12
C THR A 132 -16.51 -10.91 23.90
N LEU A 133 -16.00 -12.15 23.95
CA LEU A 133 -15.30 -12.79 22.83
C LEU A 133 -16.14 -12.77 21.53
N GLU A 134 -17.44 -12.98 21.64
CA GLU A 134 -18.39 -12.96 20.53
C GLU A 134 -18.46 -11.59 19.84
N SER A 135 -18.43 -10.49 20.62
CA SER A 135 -18.46 -9.14 20.07
C SER A 135 -17.19 -8.82 19.27
N ILE A 136 -16.03 -9.27 19.74
CA ILE A 136 -14.73 -9.09 19.08
C ILE A 136 -14.70 -9.91 17.79
N LYS A 137 -15.19 -11.15 17.84
CA LYS A 137 -15.28 -12.04 16.68
C LYS A 137 -16.08 -11.40 15.55
N LEU A 138 -17.28 -10.90 15.83
CA LEU A 138 -18.14 -10.25 14.82
C LEU A 138 -17.50 -9.01 14.20
N GLN A 139 -16.74 -8.23 14.97
CA GLN A 139 -16.02 -7.08 14.41
C GLN A 139 -14.86 -7.54 13.52
N LEU A 140 -14.19 -8.62 13.88
CA LEU A 140 -13.08 -9.12 13.11
C LEU A 140 -13.52 -9.78 11.78
N GLU A 141 -14.67 -10.44 11.75
CA GLU A 141 -15.28 -10.92 10.50
C GLU A 141 -15.51 -9.75 9.52
N LYS A 142 -15.95 -8.58 10.02
CA LYS A 142 -16.08 -7.37 9.19
C LYS A 142 -14.73 -6.86 8.69
N ILE A 143 -13.71 -6.88 9.55
CA ILE A 143 -12.34 -6.47 9.18
C ILE A 143 -11.77 -7.39 8.10
N GLN A 144 -12.01 -8.70 8.19
CA GLN A 144 -11.54 -9.66 7.17
C GLN A 144 -12.21 -9.37 5.81
N ILE A 145 -13.52 -9.09 5.79
CA ILE A 145 -14.23 -8.70 4.57
C ILE A 145 -13.62 -7.41 4.00
N LEU A 146 -13.46 -6.38 4.82
CA LEU A 146 -12.85 -5.11 4.40
C LEU A 146 -11.43 -5.31 3.88
N PHE A 147 -10.63 -6.14 4.54
CA PHE A 147 -9.27 -6.44 4.13
C PHE A 147 -9.23 -7.09 2.74
N ASN A 148 -10.10 -8.06 2.49
CA ASN A 148 -10.19 -8.72 1.18
C ASN A 148 -10.58 -7.72 0.08
N GLU A 149 -11.51 -6.82 0.36
CA GLU A 149 -11.91 -5.76 -0.58
C GLU A 149 -10.76 -4.77 -0.84
N ILE A 150 -10.03 -4.38 0.20
CA ILE A 150 -8.83 -3.52 0.09
C ILE A 150 -7.77 -4.20 -0.78
N TYR A 151 -7.53 -5.50 -0.55
CA TYR A 151 -6.55 -6.28 -1.30
C TYR A 151 -6.91 -6.32 -2.80
N GLN A 152 -8.18 -6.55 -3.13
CA GLN A 152 -8.64 -6.55 -4.53
C GLN A 152 -8.46 -5.19 -5.20
N LEU A 153 -8.82 -4.10 -4.51
CA LEU A 153 -8.62 -2.74 -5.01
C LEU A 153 -7.15 -2.41 -5.22
N PHE A 154 -6.30 -2.83 -4.29
CA PHE A 154 -4.85 -2.68 -4.38
C PHE A 154 -4.28 -3.42 -5.59
N ASP A 155 -4.63 -4.70 -5.78
CA ASP A 155 -4.07 -5.54 -6.86
C ASP A 155 -4.36 -4.93 -8.24
N VAL A 156 -5.60 -4.47 -8.45
CA VAL A 156 -6.01 -3.79 -9.68
C VAL A 156 -5.27 -2.47 -9.86
N ALA A 157 -5.20 -1.64 -8.81
CA ALA A 157 -4.54 -0.33 -8.90
C ALA A 157 -3.03 -0.46 -9.17
N HIS A 158 -2.35 -1.37 -8.47
CA HIS A 158 -0.93 -1.62 -8.63
C HIS A 158 -0.62 -2.19 -10.03
N ASP A 159 -1.42 -3.13 -10.53
CA ASP A 159 -1.24 -3.65 -11.89
C ASP A 159 -1.42 -2.56 -12.96
N THR A 160 -2.43 -1.70 -12.78
CA THR A 160 -2.68 -0.55 -13.66
C THR A 160 -1.47 0.37 -13.74
N TRP A 161 -0.82 0.64 -12.61
CA TRP A 161 0.42 1.43 -12.58
C TRP A 161 1.56 0.75 -13.34
N ARG A 162 1.76 -0.56 -13.15
CA ARG A 162 2.80 -1.31 -13.89
C ARG A 162 2.57 -1.28 -15.40
N VAL A 163 1.31 -1.32 -15.85
CA VAL A 163 0.97 -1.13 -17.27
C VAL A 163 1.33 0.28 -17.72
N ALA A 164 0.99 1.32 -16.97
CA ALA A 164 1.34 2.70 -17.29
C ALA A 164 2.87 2.91 -17.37
N PHE A 165 3.65 2.34 -16.45
CA PHE A 165 5.12 2.39 -16.49
C PHE A 165 5.67 1.71 -17.74
N LYS A 166 5.10 0.57 -18.13
CA LYS A 166 5.49 -0.15 -19.34
C LYS A 166 5.23 0.67 -20.61
N ASP A 167 4.13 1.40 -20.66
CA ASP A 167 3.77 2.22 -21.81
C ASP A 167 4.67 3.46 -21.89
N LEU A 168 4.87 4.18 -20.78
CA LEU A 168 5.82 5.30 -20.70
C LEU A 168 7.26 4.89 -21.06
N ARG A 169 7.67 3.69 -20.66
CA ARG A 169 8.98 3.13 -21.04
C ARG A 169 9.15 3.04 -22.56
N LYS A 170 8.08 2.73 -23.30
CA LYS A 170 8.13 2.56 -24.76
C LYS A 170 7.98 3.88 -25.52
N ASP A 171 7.20 4.80 -24.99
CA ASP A 171 6.80 6.01 -25.70
C ASP A 171 7.86 7.12 -25.69
N ILE A 172 8.81 7.06 -24.75
CA ILE A 172 9.91 8.03 -24.61
C ILE A 172 11.22 7.38 -25.06
N ASP A 173 12.01 8.09 -25.87
CA ASP A 173 13.40 7.71 -26.18
C ASP A 173 14.32 8.09 -25.01
N TRP A 174 14.37 7.22 -24.00
CA TRP A 174 15.14 7.45 -22.78
C TRP A 174 16.66 7.52 -23.01
N ASP A 175 17.16 6.97 -24.13
CA ASP A 175 18.60 6.97 -24.44
C ASP A 175 19.09 8.35 -24.88
N GLU A 176 18.22 9.19 -25.46
CA GLU A 176 18.54 10.58 -25.83
C GLU A 176 18.97 11.43 -24.61
N TYR A 177 18.50 11.06 -23.42
CA TYR A 177 18.74 11.80 -22.18
C TYR A 177 19.87 11.23 -21.32
N LEU A 178 20.48 10.11 -21.72
CA LEU A 178 21.70 9.65 -21.09
C LEU A 178 22.83 10.56 -21.57
N THR A 179 23.34 11.43 -20.69
CA THR A 179 24.52 12.23 -21.02
C THR A 179 25.68 11.30 -21.38
N GLU A 180 26.16 11.38 -22.63
CA GLU A 180 27.46 10.82 -23.01
C GLU A 180 28.49 11.35 -22.00
N LYS A 181 29.13 10.44 -21.26
CA LYS A 181 30.23 10.80 -20.36
C LYS A 181 31.48 11.16 -21.16
#